data_AF-A0A443IV35-F1
#
_entry.id   AF-A0A443IV35-F1
#
_cell.length_a   1.000
_cell.length_b   1.000
_cell.length_c   1.000
_cell.angle_alpha   90.00
_cell.angle_beta   90.00
_cell.angle_gamma   90.00
#
_symmetry.space_group_name_H-M   'P 1'
#
loop_
_entity.id
_entity.type
_entity.pdbx_description
1 polymer ?
#
loop_
_entity_poly.entity_id
_entity_poly.type
_entity_poly.pdbx_seq_one_letter_code
_entity_poly.pdbx_strand_id
1 'polypeptide(L)'
;MPDLPELGFQHLDEKAIVFITRQMSGISKAEVRFVGQHPEFEEEFLNLLLGLGVSASFTHLGRVAPELLRMFRLQFSGNRAVITVDRTKPLMG
;
A
#
# COMPACT_ATOMS: atom_id res chain seq x y z
N MET A 1 -22.27 3.14 -4.81
CA MET A 1 -20.85 2.88 -4.50
C MET A 1 -20.84 1.66 -3.60
N PRO A 2 -19.99 0.64 -3.80
CA PRO A 2 -19.94 -0.44 -2.83
C PRO A 2 -19.42 0.14 -1.51
N ASP A 3 -20.18 -0.05 -0.44
CA ASP A 3 -19.77 0.24 0.93
C ASP A 3 -18.52 -0.61 1.24
N LEU A 4 -17.37 0.06 1.38
CA LEU A 4 -16.19 -0.57 1.96
C LEU A 4 -16.58 -0.95 3.40
N PRO A 5 -16.27 -2.17 3.88
CA PRO A 5 -16.44 -2.49 5.29
C PRO A 5 -15.76 -1.40 6.11
N GLU A 6 -16.34 -1.01 7.25
CA GLU A 6 -15.69 -0.17 8.27
C GLU A 6 -14.49 -0.93 8.86
N LEU A 7 -13.48 -1.17 8.03
CA LEU A 7 -12.14 -1.49 8.44
C LEU A 7 -11.70 -0.22 9.15
N GLY A 8 -11.72 -0.24 10.48
CA GLY A 8 -11.35 0.88 11.34
C GLY A 8 -9.87 1.19 11.23
N PHE A 9 -9.44 1.64 10.05
CA PHE A 9 -8.09 2.09 9.75
C PHE A 9 -7.82 3.36 10.55
N GLN A 10 -6.91 3.28 11.52
CA GLN A 10 -6.53 4.41 12.36
C GLN A 10 -5.28 5.11 11.81
N HIS A 11 -4.46 4.38 11.05
CA HIS A 11 -3.16 4.82 10.56
C HIS A 11 -3.13 5.01 9.05
N LEU A 12 -4.03 4.35 8.31
CA LEU A 12 -4.23 4.53 6.88
C LEU A 12 -5.25 5.64 6.60
N ASP A 13 -4.82 6.72 5.97
CA ASP A 13 -5.72 7.79 5.53
C ASP A 13 -6.73 7.29 4.49
N GLU A 14 -7.97 7.77 4.56
CA GLU A 14 -9.04 7.47 3.59
C GLU A 14 -8.59 7.68 2.13
N LYS A 15 -7.86 8.76 1.87
CA LYS A 15 -7.33 9.05 0.53
C LYS A 15 -6.34 7.99 0.06
N ALA A 16 -5.53 7.44 0.96
CA ALA A 16 -4.60 6.34 0.66
C ALA A 16 -5.36 5.05 0.37
N ILE A 17 -6.40 4.74 1.17
CA ILE A 17 -7.29 3.59 0.93
C ILE A 17 -7.91 3.68 -0.46
N VAL A 18 -8.57 4.80 -0.78
CA VAL A 18 -9.22 5.02 -2.08
C VAL A 18 -8.21 4.93 -3.22
N PHE A 19 -7.01 5.49 -3.05
CA PHE A 19 -5.94 5.41 -4.02
C PHE A 19 -5.54 3.95 -4.30
N ILE A 20 -5.21 3.18 -3.27
CA ILE A 20 -4.76 1.79 -3.40
C ILE A 20 -5.87 0.90 -3.97
N THR A 21 -7.09 1.00 -3.47
CA THR A 21 -8.24 0.24 -3.98
C THR A 21 -8.43 0.43 -5.49
N ARG A 22 -8.28 1.65 -6.01
CA ARG A 22 -8.36 1.91 -7.45
C ARG A 22 -7.20 1.31 -8.23
N GLN A 23 -5.99 1.39 -7.67
CA GLN A 23 -4.78 0.91 -8.33
C GLN A 23 -4.67 -0.63 -8.36
N MET A 24 -5.27 -1.32 -7.39
CA MET A 24 -5.20 -2.79 -7.26
C MET A 24 -6.25 -3.54 -8.07
N SER A 25 -7.08 -2.86 -8.85
CA SER A 25 -8.08 -3.51 -9.70
C SER A 25 -7.41 -4.47 -10.70
N GLY A 26 -7.78 -5.76 -10.66
CA GLY A 26 -7.20 -6.80 -11.51
C GLY A 26 -5.84 -7.36 -11.04
N ILE A 27 -5.32 -6.90 -9.90
CA ILE A 27 -4.11 -7.44 -9.27
C ILE A 27 -4.48 -8.59 -8.34
N SER A 28 -3.73 -9.68 -8.38
CA SER A 28 -3.93 -10.83 -7.49
C SER A 28 -2.74 -11.08 -6.56
N LYS A 29 -1.57 -10.53 -6.88
CA LYS A 29 -0.37 -10.63 -6.05
C LYS A 29 0.34 -9.29 -5.90
N ALA A 30 0.81 -8.99 -4.70
CA ALA A 30 1.62 -7.81 -4.44
C ALA A 30 2.90 -8.14 -3.65
N GLU A 31 4.00 -7.48 -3.97
CA GLU A 31 5.19 -7.39 -3.12
C GLU A 31 5.25 -5.98 -2.52
N VAL A 32 5.17 -5.89 -1.19
CA VAL A 32 5.20 -4.61 -0.47
C VAL A 32 6.60 -4.38 0.10
N ARG A 33 7.16 -3.20 -0.15
CA ARG A 33 8.47 -2.76 0.34
C ARG A 33 8.24 -1.58 1.26
N PHE A 34 8.23 -1.82 2.56
CA PHE A 34 8.06 -0.77 3.57
C PHE A 34 9.39 -0.06 3.82
N VAL A 35 9.39 1.26 3.70
CA VAL A 35 10.53 2.12 4.03
C VAL A 35 10.36 2.55 5.49
N GLY A 36 11.35 2.22 6.32
CA GLY A 36 11.25 2.40 7.77
C GLY A 36 10.45 1.28 8.45
N GLN A 37 10.03 1.52 9.68
CA GLN A 37 9.24 0.57 10.48
C GLN A 37 8.05 1.29 11.10
N HIS A 38 6.85 0.91 10.67
CA HIS A 38 5.59 1.46 11.14
C HIS A 38 4.56 0.33 11.31
N PRO A 39 4.73 -0.55 12.31
CA PRO A 39 4.03 -1.84 12.39
C PRO A 39 2.51 -1.74 12.28
N GLU A 40 1.90 -0.75 12.95
CA GLU A 40 0.44 -0.54 12.91
C GLU A 40 -0.06 -0.14 11.51
N PHE A 41 0.69 0.73 10.83
CA PHE A 41 0.39 1.11 9.45
C PHE A 41 0.62 -0.05 8.48
N GLU A 42 1.67 -0.82 8.68
CA GLU A 42 2.01 -1.98 7.86
C GLU A 42 0.92 -3.05 7.93
N GLU A 43 0.46 -3.35 9.15
CA GLU A 43 -0.64 -4.29 9.39
C GLU A 43 -1.93 -3.81 8.70
N GLU A 44 -2.31 -2.54 8.89
CA GLU A 44 -3.47 -1.95 8.22
C GLU A 44 -3.35 -2.01 6.69
N PHE A 45 -2.17 -1.70 6.14
CA PHE A 45 -1.93 -1.74 4.71
C PHE A 45 -2.05 -3.17 4.13
N LEU A 46 -1.50 -4.16 4.83
CA LEU A 46 -1.60 -5.57 4.43
C LEU A 46 -3.04 -6.08 4.54
N ASN A 47 -3.77 -5.68 5.59
CA ASN A 47 -5.19 -6.00 5.76
C ASN A 47 -6.04 -5.37 4.64
N LEU A 48 -5.72 -4.17 4.19
CA LEU A 48 -6.35 -3.56 3.02
C LEU A 48 -6.13 -4.42 1.76
N LEU A 49 -4.89 -4.81 1.46
CA LEU A 49 -4.59 -5.64 0.29
C LEU A 49 -5.31 -6.99 0.36
N LEU A 50 -5.34 -7.61 1.54
CA LEU A 50 -6.07 -8.85 1.78
C LEU A 50 -7.58 -8.67 1.54
N GLY A 51 -8.17 -7.58 2.05
CA GLY A 51 -9.58 -7.24 1.83
C GLY A 51 -9.93 -6.98 0.36
N LEU A 52 -8.94 -6.57 -0.45
CA LEU A 52 -9.05 -6.43 -1.91
C LEU A 52 -8.83 -7.75 -2.67
N GLY A 53 -8.59 -8.87 -1.96
CA GLY A 53 -8.30 -10.17 -2.56
C GLY A 53 -6.88 -10.30 -3.14
N VAL A 54 -5.97 -9.40 -2.75
CA VAL A 54 -4.58 -9.39 -3.20
C VAL A 54 -3.71 -10.17 -2.21
N SER A 55 -3.04 -11.22 -2.69
CA SER A 55 -2.07 -11.95 -1.88
C SER A 55 -0.76 -11.16 -1.81
N ALA A 56 -0.40 -10.68 -0.62
CA ALA A 56 0.77 -9.82 -0.43
C ALA A 56 1.92 -10.54 0.30
N SER A 57 3.15 -10.33 -0.17
CA SER A 57 4.36 -10.52 0.62
C SER A 57 4.96 -9.16 0.97
N PHE A 58 5.75 -9.07 2.05
CA PHE A 58 6.38 -7.81 2.43
C PHE A 58 7.85 -7.95 2.81
N THR A 59 8.58 -6.84 2.68
CA THR A 59 9.97 -6.68 3.09
C THR A 59 10.17 -5.27 3.65
N HIS A 60 11.14 -5.12 4.57
CA HIS A 60 11.56 -3.82 5.09
C HIS A 60 12.81 -3.34 4.37
N LEU A 61 12.80 -2.07 3.98
CA LEU A 61 13.93 -1.35 3.42
C LEU A 61 14.36 -0.27 4.42
N GLY A 62 15.65 -0.24 4.76
CA GLY A 62 16.18 0.84 5.60
C GLY A 62 16.18 2.20 4.89
N ARG A 63 16.33 2.21 3.56
CA ARG A 63 16.25 3.41 2.70
C ARG A 63 15.98 3.00 1.26
N VAL A 64 15.45 3.93 0.46
CA VAL A 64 15.26 3.75 -0.98
C VAL A 64 16.00 4.85 -1.75
N ALA A 65 16.71 4.47 -2.81
CA ALA A 65 17.37 5.39 -3.73
C ALA A 65 16.89 5.12 -5.17
N PRO A 66 16.40 6.13 -5.92
CA PRO A 66 16.14 7.49 -5.48
C PRO A 66 14.99 7.55 -4.46
N GLU A 67 15.07 8.52 -3.56
CA GLU A 67 14.10 8.75 -2.50
C GLU A 67 12.67 8.84 -3.06
N LEU A 68 11.70 8.38 -2.27
CA LEU A 68 10.30 8.49 -2.63
C LEU A 68 9.85 9.94 -2.51
N LEU A 69 9.35 10.50 -3.61
CA LEU A 69 8.70 11.83 -3.62
C LEU A 69 7.26 11.76 -3.08
N ARG A 70 6.66 10.56 -3.06
CA ARG A 70 5.27 10.30 -2.67
C ARG A 70 5.20 9.04 -1.81
N MET A 71 4.14 8.92 -1.00
CA MET A 71 3.91 7.79 -0.11
C MET A 71 4.00 6.43 -0.81
N PHE A 72 3.51 6.35 -2.05
CA PHE A 72 3.49 5.11 -2.82
C PHE A 72 4.27 5.24 -4.13
N ARG A 73 5.09 4.23 -4.43
CA ARG A 73 5.60 3.94 -5.77
C ARG A 73 5.08 2.57 -6.19
N LEU A 74 4.29 2.54 -7.26
CA LEU A 74 3.64 1.35 -7.79
C LEU A 74 4.31 0.93 -9.09
N GLN A 75 4.62 -0.36 -9.23
CA GLN A 75 5.09 -0.96 -10.47
C GLN A 75 4.23 -2.18 -10.77
N PHE A 76 3.69 -2.27 -11.98
CA PHE A 76 2.77 -3.32 -12.37
C PHE A 76 3.39 -4.23 -13.43
N SER A 77 3.12 -5.52 -13.33
CA SER A 77 3.51 -6.53 -14.32
C SER A 77 2.43 -7.61 -14.41
N GLY A 78 1.53 -7.47 -15.37
CA GLY A 78 0.37 -8.35 -15.49
C GLY A 78 -0.55 -8.23 -14.28
N ASN A 79 -0.83 -9.35 -13.61
CA ASN A 79 -1.64 -9.39 -12.39
C ASN A 79 -0.82 -9.23 -11.09
N ARG A 80 0.42 -8.74 -11.19
CA ARG A 80 1.32 -8.53 -10.06
C ARG A 80 1.65 -7.06 -9.88
N ALA A 81 1.75 -6.62 -8.63
CA ALA A 81 2.21 -5.28 -8.28
C ALA A 81 3.44 -5.34 -7.35
N VAL A 82 4.37 -4.40 -7.50
CA VAL A 82 5.38 -4.09 -6.49
C VAL A 82 5.05 -2.71 -5.96
N ILE A 83 4.86 -2.62 -4.64
CA ILE A 83 4.44 -1.42 -3.94
C ILE A 83 5.57 -1.02 -3.00
N THR A 84 6.23 0.10 -3.27
CA THR A 84 7.14 0.70 -2.27
C THR A 84 6.37 1.76 -1.49
N VAL A 85 6.40 1.66 -0.17
CA VAL A 85 5.61 2.49 0.74
C VAL A 85 6.52 3.22 1.71
N ASP A 86 6.40 4.54 1.77
CA ASP A 86 7.06 5.38 2.78
C ASP A 86 6.02 6.30 3.43
N ARG A 87 5.62 5.98 4.66
CA ARG A 87 4.60 6.74 5.41
C ARG A 87 5.02 8.17 5.71
N THR A 88 6.32 8.47 5.72
CA THR A 88 6.82 9.82 6.00
C THR A 88 6.59 10.79 4.83
N LYS A 89 6.19 10.27 3.65
CA LYS A 89 5.96 11.05 2.44
C LYS A 89 4.48 11.39 2.26
N PRO A 90 4.17 12.54 1.64
CA PRO A 90 2.79 12.88 1.35
C PRO A 90 2.21 11.96 0.27
N LEU A 91 0.89 11.75 0.32
CA LEU A 91 0.16 10.97 -0.68
C LEU A 91 0.21 11.62 -2.07
N MET A 92 0.06 12.94 -2.12
CA MET A 92 0.19 13.78 -3.31
C MET A 92 1.21 14.88 -3.03
N GLY A 93 2.11 15.11 -3.99
CA GLY A 93 3.01 16.26 -4.00
C GLY A 93 2.50 17.34 -4.94
#